data_AF-A0A5K0WHT2-F1
#
_entry.id   AF-A0A5K0WHT2-F1
#
_cell.length_a   1.000
_cell.length_b   1.000
_cell.length_c   1.000
_cell.angle_alpha   90.00
_cell.angle_beta   90.00
_cell.angle_gamma   90.00
#
_symmetry.space_group_name_H-M   'P 1'
#
loop_
_entity.id
_entity.type
_entity.pdbx_description
1 polymer ?
#
loop_
_entity_poly.entity_id
_entity_poly.type
_entity_poly.pdbx_seq_one_letter_code
_entity_poly.pdbx_strand_id
1 'polypeptide(L)'
;YLEGKPQHWHPKHSVVVKEIENINKMKIGLYVMHTMNHQNYGEKNLRRSDLVVELKKIFEELGIKYHLLPQEVRLVTHASSGVGRVFY
;
A
#
# COMPACT_ATOMS: atom_id res chain seq x y z
N TYR A 1 -3.77 -0.54 16.12
CA TYR A 1 -4.93 -1.27 15.54
C TYR A 1 -5.10 -2.68 16.10
N LEU A 2 -4.10 -3.57 15.99
CA LEU A 2 -4.21 -4.98 16.40
C LEU A 2 -4.58 -5.15 17.89
N GLU A 3 -3.82 -4.50 18.78
CA GLU A 3 -4.03 -4.56 20.24
C GLU A 3 -5.36 -3.95 20.68
N GLY A 4 -5.91 -2.99 19.93
CA GLY A 4 -7.20 -2.38 20.20
C GLY A 4 -8.41 -3.24 19.78
N LYS A 5 -8.18 -4.40 19.16
CA LYS A 5 -9.22 -5.33 18.70
C LYS A 5 -8.87 -6.78 19.08
N PRO A 6 -8.75 -7.08 20.39
CA PRO A 6 -8.37 -8.41 20.88
C PRO A 6 -9.37 -9.52 20.50
N GLN A 7 -10.63 -9.16 20.24
CA GLN A 7 -11.64 -10.08 19.73
C GLN A 7 -11.41 -10.47 18.26
N HIS A 8 -10.62 -9.71 17.51
CA HIS A 8 -10.29 -10.00 16.11
C HIS A 8 -8.91 -10.62 15.93
N TRP A 9 -7.95 -10.18 16.72
CA TRP A 9 -6.53 -10.50 16.56
C TRP A 9 -5.97 -11.12 17.83
N HIS A 10 -5.19 -12.17 17.66
CA HIS A 10 -4.41 -12.74 18.73
C HIS A 10 -3.33 -11.72 19.16
N PRO A 11 -3.04 -11.57 20.47
CA PRO A 11 -2.11 -10.55 20.97
C PRO A 11 -0.69 -10.72 20.45
N LYS A 12 -0.26 -11.97 20.20
CA LYS A 12 1.05 -12.23 19.57
C LYS A 12 1.01 -11.85 18.09
N HIS A 13 1.80 -10.84 17.76
CA HIS A 13 2.09 -10.39 16.41
C HIS A 13 3.55 -9.97 16.32
N SER A 14 4.13 -9.97 15.12
CA SER A 14 5.53 -9.57 14.94
C SER A 14 5.73 -8.81 13.64
N VAL A 15 6.63 -7.83 13.68
CA VAL A 15 7.12 -7.10 12.52
C VAL A 15 8.58 -7.49 12.31
N VAL A 16 8.90 -7.94 11.10
CA VAL A 16 10.25 -8.40 10.75
C VAL A 16 10.74 -7.65 9.53
N VAL A 17 11.91 -7.04 9.63
CA VAL A 17 12.63 -6.52 8.46
C VAL A 17 13.22 -7.71 7.71
N LYS A 18 12.76 -7.92 6.48
CA LYS A 18 13.23 -9.05 5.65
C LYS A 18 14.48 -8.67 4.87
N GLU A 19 14.52 -7.46 4.34
CA GLU A 19 15.58 -7.03 3.43
C GLU A 19 15.64 -5.50 3.39
N ILE A 20 16.85 -4.95 3.26
CA ILE A 20 17.07 -3.54 2.97
C ILE A 20 17.63 -3.51 1.53
N GLU A 21 16.81 -3.09 0.57
CA GLU A 21 17.19 -3.13 -0.85
C GLU A 21 18.12 -1.97 -1.23
N ASN A 22 17.92 -0.81 -0.62
CA ASN A 22 18.70 0.40 -0.85
C ASN A 22 18.62 1.30 0.40
N ILE A 23 19.36 2.40 0.46
CA ILE A 23 19.38 3.34 1.61
C ILE A 23 17.95 3.79 2.00
N ASN A 24 17.04 3.87 1.03
CA ASN A 24 15.69 4.41 1.21
C ASN A 24 14.56 3.37 1.02
N LYS A 25 14.86 2.08 0.89
CA LYS A 25 13.84 1.05 0.60
C LYS A 25 14.05 -0.22 1.41
N MET A 26 13.00 -0.66 2.11
CA MET A 26 13.01 -1.82 2.99
C MET A 26 11.80 -2.72 2.73
N LYS A 27 12.02 -4.04 2.75
CA LYS A 27 10.96 -5.04 2.77
C LYS A 27 10.66 -5.44 4.21
N ILE A 28 9.40 -5.36 4.60
CA ILE A 28 8.93 -5.69 5.95
C ILE A 28 7.85 -6.77 5.86
N GLY A 29 7.89 -7.74 6.76
CA GLY A 29 6.80 -8.69 6.98
C GLY A 29 6.07 -8.39 8.29
N LEU A 30 4.76 -8.17 8.20
CA LEU A 30 3.85 -8.17 9.35
C LEU A 30 3.20 -9.55 9.48
N TYR A 31 3.42 -10.21 10.60
CA TYR A 31 2.84 -11.51 10.93
C TYR A 31 1.78 -11.35 12.01
N VAL A 32 0.54 -11.71 11.67
CA VAL A 32 -0.63 -11.58 12.54
C VAL A 32 -1.43 -12.88 12.53
N MET A 33 -2.12 -13.13 13.63
CA MET A 33 -2.98 -14.29 13.80
C MET A 33 -4.39 -13.83 14.17
N HIS A 34 -5.40 -14.42 13.52
CA HIS A 34 -6.79 -14.15 13.88
C HIS A 34 -7.21 -15.05 15.03
N THR A 35 -8.17 -14.60 15.84
CA THR A 35 -8.80 -15.42 16.89
C THR A 35 -9.86 -16.39 16.34
N MET A 36 -10.38 -16.12 15.14
CA MET A 36 -11.46 -16.89 14.54
C MET A 36 -10.99 -18.18 13.85
N ASN A 37 -11.90 -19.15 13.72
CA ASN A 37 -11.61 -20.43 13.05
C ASN A 37 -11.41 -20.26 11.53
N HIS A 38 -10.91 -21.32 10.86
CA HIS A 38 -10.63 -21.31 9.43
C HIS A 38 -11.89 -21.34 8.52
N GLN A 39 -13.07 -21.60 9.08
CA GLN A 39 -14.32 -21.73 8.32
C GLN A 39 -14.91 -20.37 7.91
N ASN A 40 -14.54 -19.30 8.62
CA ASN A 40 -15.04 -17.95 8.37
C ASN A 40 -14.14 -17.16 7.39
N TYR A 41 -13.88 -17.73 6.20
CA TYR A 41 -12.94 -17.15 5.24
C TYR A 41 -13.32 -15.75 4.76
N GLY A 42 -14.62 -15.49 4.53
CA GLY A 42 -15.11 -14.19 4.08
C GLY A 42 -14.80 -13.07 5.08
N GLU A 43 -15.18 -13.26 6.34
CA GLU A 43 -14.91 -12.29 7.40
C GLU A 43 -13.40 -12.18 7.70
N LYS A 44 -12.65 -13.28 7.65
CA LYS A 44 -11.19 -13.27 7.76
C LYS A 44 -10.54 -12.36 6.71
N ASN A 45 -11.01 -12.41 5.47
CA ASN A 45 -10.51 -11.54 4.41
C ASN A 45 -10.91 -10.08 4.60
N LEU A 46 -12.14 -9.80 5.03
CA LEU A 46 -12.58 -8.44 5.34
C LEU A 46 -11.69 -7.80 6.42
N ARG A 47 -11.44 -8.53 7.52
CA ARG A 47 -10.54 -8.06 8.60
C ARG A 47 -9.11 -7.81 8.10
N ARG A 48 -8.60 -8.62 7.18
CA ARG A 48 -7.30 -8.38 6.53
C ARG A 48 -7.30 -7.13 5.68
N SER A 49 -8.35 -6.90 4.90
CA SER A 49 -8.50 -5.67 4.09
C SER A 49 -8.52 -4.43 4.98
N ASP A 50 -9.29 -4.45 6.07
CA ASP A 50 -9.32 -3.35 7.04
C ASP A 50 -7.95 -3.09 7.66
N LEU A 51 -7.22 -4.15 8.01
CA LEU A 51 -5.85 -4.03 8.52
C LEU A 51 -4.92 -3.35 7.50
N VAL A 52 -5.03 -3.69 6.20
CA VAL A 52 -4.23 -3.06 5.14
C VAL A 52 -4.54 -1.58 5.00
N VAL A 53 -5.81 -1.19 5.08
CA VAL A 53 -6.22 0.23 5.04
C VAL A 53 -5.63 1.00 6.22
N GLU A 54 -5.59 0.39 7.40
CA GLU A 54 -5.08 1.02 8.61
C GLU A 54 -3.55 1.11 8.59
N LEU A 55 -2.86 0.10 8.05
CA LEU A 55 -1.43 0.19 7.77
C LEU A 55 -1.12 1.33 6.80
N LYS A 56 -1.94 1.52 5.76
CA LYS A 56 -1.79 2.65 4.83
C LYS A 56 -1.85 3.99 5.57
N LYS A 57 -2.85 4.19 6.45
CA LYS A 57 -2.96 5.42 7.26
C LYS A 57 -1.73 5.64 8.15
N ILE A 58 -1.29 4.59 8.84
CA ILE A 58 -0.08 4.65 9.68
C ILE A 58 1.16 5.04 8.86
N PHE A 59 1.34 4.46 7.67
CA PHE A 59 2.45 4.83 6.80
C PHE A 59 2.36 6.28 6.32
N GLU A 60 1.17 6.76 5.96
CA GLU A 60 0.94 8.16 5.58
C GLU A 60 1.25 9.13 6.73
N GLU A 61 0.80 8.82 7.95
CA GLU A 61 1.08 9.60 9.16
C GLU A 61 2.58 9.65 9.51
N LEU A 62 3.29 8.54 9.31
CA LEU A 62 4.74 8.45 9.50
C LEU A 62 5.54 9.07 8.35
N GLY A 63 4.89 9.59 7.31
CA GLY A 63 5.55 10.12 6.11
C GLY A 63 6.22 9.05 5.24
N ILE A 64 5.92 7.77 5.46
CA ILE A 64 6.41 6.63 4.67
C ILE A 64 5.58 6.56 3.40
N LYS A 65 6.16 6.99 2.28
CA LYS A 65 5.48 7.00 0.98
C LYS A 65 5.85 5.77 0.17
N TYR A 66 4.85 5.18 -0.48
CA TYR A 66 5.10 4.22 -1.53
C TYR A 66 5.52 4.96 -2.80
N HIS A 67 6.78 4.80 -3.19
CA HIS A 67 7.25 5.30 -4.48
C HIS A 67 6.83 4.33 -5.58
N LEU A 68 5.85 4.75 -6.40
CA LEU A 68 5.50 4.03 -7.62
C LEU A 68 6.74 3.95 -8.52
N LEU A 69 6.85 2.85 -9.27
CA LEU A 69 7.86 2.77 -10.33
C LEU A 69 7.62 3.91 -11.34
N PRO A 70 8.67 4.57 -11.85
CA PRO A 70 8.54 5.58 -12.88
C PRO A 70 7.72 5.04 -14.06
N GLN A 71 6.69 5.76 -14.48
CA GLN A 71 5.88 5.41 -15.64
C GLN A 71 6.32 6.26 -16.84
N GLU A 72 6.64 5.62 -17.96
CA GLU A 72 6.89 6.30 -19.23
C GLU A 72 5.55 6.82 -19.78
N VAL A 73 5.43 8.14 -19.94
CA VAL A 73 4.25 8.76 -20.55
C VAL A 73 4.63 9.24 -21.95
N ARG A 74 3.99 8.66 -22.98
CA ARG A 74 4.13 9.10 -24.37
C ARG A 74 3.04 10.10 -24.71
N LEU A 75 3.41 11.36 -24.89
CA LEU A 75 2.51 12.39 -25.37
C LEU A 75 2.50 12.38 -26.89
N VAL A 76 1.36 12.04 -27.50
CA VAL A 76 1.13 12.22 -28.93
C VAL A 76 0.31 13.49 -29.09
N THR A 77 0.97 14.59 -29.44
CA THR A 77 0.27 15.82 -29.81
C THR A 77 -0.37 15.57 -31.17
N HIS A 78 -1.68 15.36 -31.19
CA HIS A 78 -2.44 15.47 -32.43
C HIS A 78 -2.36 16.93 -32.86
N ALA A 79 -1.47 17.25 -33.80
CA ALA A 79 -1.53 18.51 -34.50
C ALA A 79 -2.88 18.56 -35.20
N SER A 80 -3.85 19.27 -34.63
CA SER A 80 -5.00 19.72 -35.41
C SER A 80 -4.40 20.52 -36.55
N SER A 81 -4.55 20.01 -37.76
CA SER A 81 -4.26 20.70 -39.01
C SER A 81 -5.15 21.94 -39.09
N GLY A 82 -4.73 22.99 -38.39
CA GLY A 82 -5.30 24.32 -38.37
C GLY A 82 -4.25 25.26 -38.91
N VAL A 83 -4.45 25.70 -40.14
CA VAL A 83 -3.67 26.73 -40.81
C VAL A 83 -3.62 27.97 -39.92
N GLY A 84 -2.41 28.41 -39.57
CA GLY A 84 -2.19 29.65 -38.83
C GLY A 84 -0.74 30.11 -38.95
N ARG A 85 -0.45 30.92 -39.97
CA ARG A 85 0.76 31.77 -40.01
C ARG A 85 0.79 32.65 -38.76
N VAL A 86 1.97 32.87 -38.18
CA VAL A 86 2.68 34.17 -38.16
C VAL A 86 3.89 34.08 -37.20
N PHE A 87 5.02 34.56 -37.74
CA PHE A 87 6.29 35.08 -37.18
C PHE A 87 6.19 35.64 -35.73
N TYR A 88 7.20 35.64 -34.87
CA TYR A 88 8.67 35.71 -34.99
C TYR A 88 9.32 34.87 -33.88
#